data_AF-A0A7V7VFS4-F1
#
_entry.id   AF-A0A7V7VFS4-F1
#
_cell.length_a   1.000
_cell.length_b   1.000
_cell.length_c   1.000
_cell.angle_alpha   90.00
_cell.angle_beta   90.00
_cell.angle_gamma   90.00
#
_symmetry.space_group_name_H-M   'P 1'
#
loop_
_entity.id
_entity.type
_entity.pdbx_description
1 polymer ?
#
loop_
_entity_poly.entity_id
_entity_poly.type
_entity_poly.pdbx_seq_one_letter_code
_entity_poly.pdbx_strand_id
1 'polypeptide(L)'
;MSKTALDINALDLDYALAGETEIYIVPIVAPILRAGYSRGDAVENFKQILGSAKIVQSFDVTIDHNDDHEPFKIFEDKEYCITDLTSLRNIKENKRLDCNFGLRVYIPSEDEFKLKVINNDVLQEPGMPDLGITDLSKGLSFDKLQPLKDAIFTQIHERNNKNLAQQCSTEIKRKKVKSLHHKDDFSDISNLKDRLYNTLDALVDQVYLDDDNLTFRSIVSEQDYDDNVLPIYQKLEQLTVDNFNQAKRDKLNILQKKREDMIQSIFNQLVSDLWSKNVEADAMRNYKAEDSRYHPSFKEIEQSFQQTLETIPKKVKTETQQLEKAFEEDKQYRADKARRDMAEKIEREERPLLHNRIADYEKSLTNKAKHAYHNQIKVLDAEVKANYDLQLSKIVDDVISNHQQIITKKKADLQAIMEKDTTALLEKRSEDVDKLRHEISKLEQELIQNEKTFNERLDLAVNQKVSDYELKDSQMTDEIHWLRVELEKAKRENVDKNEAIRSKEMELQNNRGQLDRLNQQLEQSNQTSLTISARALEIKQQALSFANHNSNNTQPSEIVSPQNIDINNLLGEDADKAKRYERRKKPTFFTWLGGLLFCAVLGTGTLFGSHVANADEQHTNTDQETHTEQSDKNKASN
;
A
#
# COMPACT_ATOMS: atom_id res chain seq x y z
N MET A 1 18.35 11.44 -24.05
CA MET A 1 17.71 10.72 -22.95
C MET A 1 16.68 11.63 -22.32
N SER A 2 15.40 11.34 -22.54
CA SER A 2 14.27 12.08 -21.98
C SER A 2 14.26 11.89 -20.45
N LYS A 3 14.65 12.91 -19.69
CA LYS A 3 14.42 12.95 -18.24
C LYS A 3 13.07 13.61 -18.05
N THR A 4 12.05 12.84 -17.74
CA THR A 4 10.82 13.35 -17.13
C THR A 4 11.20 13.99 -15.79
N ALA A 5 11.34 15.32 -15.77
CA ALA A 5 11.33 16.06 -14.52
C ALA A 5 9.92 15.91 -13.95
N LEU A 6 9.83 15.26 -12.80
CA LEU A 6 8.57 15.05 -12.10
C LEU A 6 8.43 16.12 -11.04
N ASP A 7 7.25 16.74 -11.00
CA ASP A 7 6.81 17.60 -9.91
C ASP A 7 6.94 16.84 -8.58
N ILE A 8 7.29 17.52 -7.49
CA ILE A 8 7.30 16.91 -6.16
C ILE A 8 5.92 16.27 -5.84
N ASN A 9 4.85 16.83 -6.38
CA ASN A 9 3.48 16.29 -6.29
C ASN A 9 3.29 14.94 -7.01
N ALA A 10 4.23 14.54 -7.87
CA ALA A 10 4.22 13.25 -8.56
C ALA A 10 5.02 12.16 -7.81
N LEU A 11 5.64 12.50 -6.68
CA LEU A 11 6.24 11.52 -5.77
C LEU A 11 5.17 10.93 -4.84
N ASP A 12 5.28 9.64 -4.51
CA ASP A 12 4.40 8.96 -3.55
C ASP A 12 4.79 9.35 -2.11
N LEU A 13 4.41 10.56 -1.72
CA LEU A 13 4.73 11.15 -0.42
C LEU A 13 3.51 11.17 0.49
N ASP A 14 3.64 10.54 1.65
CA ASP A 14 2.69 10.69 2.73
C ASP A 14 2.75 12.11 3.32
N TYR A 15 1.62 12.61 3.79
CA TYR A 15 1.50 13.89 4.47
C TYR A 15 0.73 13.76 5.79
N ALA A 16 1.01 14.66 6.72
CA ALA A 16 0.19 14.87 7.90
C ALA A 16 -0.32 16.31 7.93
N LEU A 17 -1.56 16.47 8.36
CA LEU A 17 -2.14 17.79 8.60
C LEU A 17 -1.74 18.26 10.00
N ALA A 18 -1.36 19.53 10.15
CA ALA A 18 -1.20 20.22 11.42
C ALA A 18 -2.11 21.46 11.43
N GLY A 19 -3.32 21.32 11.98
CA GLY A 19 -4.38 22.30 11.75
C GLY A 19 -4.82 22.28 10.27
N GLU A 20 -4.66 23.40 9.57
CA GLU A 20 -4.95 23.54 8.14
C GLU A 20 -3.70 23.38 7.25
N THR A 21 -2.52 23.17 7.84
CA THR A 21 -1.24 23.10 7.13
C THR A 21 -0.86 21.66 6.79
N GLU A 22 -0.55 21.39 5.52
CA GLU A 22 -0.02 20.11 5.04
C GLU A 22 1.49 20.03 5.26
N ILE A 23 1.94 18.97 5.92
CA ILE A 23 3.35 18.68 6.21
C ILE A 23 3.74 17.36 5.56
N TYR A 24 4.70 17.40 4.65
CA TYR A 24 5.25 16.21 3.98
C TYR A 24 6.60 15.85 4.57
N ILE A 25 6.87 14.55 4.71
CA ILE A 25 8.20 14.04 5.09
C ILE A 25 8.85 13.42 3.87
N VAL A 26 9.87 14.09 3.34
CA VAL A 26 10.50 13.79 2.06
C VAL A 26 11.87 13.14 2.27
N PRO A 27 12.11 11.93 1.74
CA PRO A 27 13.42 11.30 1.82
C PRO A 27 14.39 11.89 0.78
N ILE A 28 15.65 12.02 1.21
CA ILE A 28 16.78 12.47 0.39
C ILE A 28 17.88 11.42 0.43
N VAL A 29 18.54 11.20 -0.70
CA VAL A 29 19.71 10.34 -0.80
C VAL A 29 20.88 11.06 -1.43
N ALA A 30 22.04 10.92 -0.83
CA ALA A 30 23.29 11.53 -1.26
C ALA A 30 24.42 10.48 -1.30
N PRO A 31 25.53 10.76 -2.01
CA PRO A 31 26.72 9.92 -2.00
C PRO A 31 27.34 9.84 -0.60
N ILE A 32 27.90 8.68 -0.23
CA ILE A 32 28.71 8.58 0.99
C ILE A 32 30.16 9.00 0.72
N LEU A 33 30.70 9.91 1.53
CA LEU A 33 32.12 10.29 1.47
C LEU A 33 32.92 9.46 2.47
N ARG A 34 33.69 8.49 1.96
CA ARG A 34 34.61 7.69 2.78
C ARG A 34 36.01 8.28 2.77
N ALA A 35 36.70 8.18 3.91
CA ALA A 35 38.09 8.59 4.01
C ALA A 35 38.95 7.87 2.95
N GLY A 36 39.66 8.63 2.12
CA GLY A 36 40.53 8.11 1.06
C GLY A 36 39.93 8.06 -0.35
N TYR A 37 38.64 8.41 -0.53
CA TYR A 37 38.00 8.50 -1.85
C TYR A 37 37.78 9.96 -2.28
N SER A 38 37.93 10.26 -3.58
CA SER A 38 37.62 11.59 -4.09
C SER A 38 36.10 11.81 -4.15
N ARG A 39 35.66 13.06 -3.95
CA ARG A 39 34.23 13.43 -4.09
C ARG A 39 33.69 13.09 -5.48
N GLY A 40 34.50 13.29 -6.52
CA GLY A 40 34.12 12.98 -7.91
C GLY A 40 33.79 11.50 -8.09
N ASP A 41 34.63 10.60 -7.57
CA ASP A 41 34.42 9.16 -7.66
C ASP A 41 33.17 8.71 -6.90
N ALA A 42 32.91 9.31 -5.73
CA ALA A 42 31.72 9.03 -4.94
C ALA A 42 30.43 9.44 -5.67
N VAL A 43 30.42 10.62 -6.29
CA VAL A 43 29.29 11.13 -7.08
C VAL A 43 29.06 10.29 -8.34
N GLU A 44 30.13 9.85 -9.01
CA GLU A 44 30.01 9.00 -10.20
C GLU A 44 29.45 7.61 -9.87
N ASN A 45 29.95 6.98 -8.80
CA ASN A 45 29.40 5.72 -8.30
C ASN A 45 27.93 5.87 -7.90
N PHE A 46 27.58 6.97 -7.22
CA PHE A 46 26.19 7.28 -6.86
C PHE A 46 25.28 7.41 -8.10
N LYS A 47 25.72 8.12 -9.14
CA LYS A 47 24.97 8.23 -10.41
C LYS A 47 24.76 6.87 -11.08
N GLN A 48 25.74 5.97 -11.02
CA GLN A 48 25.59 4.59 -11.52
C GLN A 48 24.56 3.80 -10.71
N ILE A 49 24.56 3.95 -9.37
CA ILE A 49 23.56 3.34 -8.49
C ILE A 49 22.16 3.84 -8.85
N LEU A 50 21.94 5.16 -8.92
CA LEU A 50 20.66 5.76 -9.28
C LEU A 50 20.17 5.30 -10.68
N GLY A 51 21.07 5.29 -11.66
CA GLY A 51 20.76 4.84 -13.03
C GLY A 51 20.36 3.37 -13.09
N SER A 52 20.94 2.52 -12.23
CA SER A 52 20.59 1.10 -12.14
C SER A 52 19.29 0.82 -11.38
N ALA A 53 18.96 1.65 -10.38
CA ALA A 53 17.83 1.46 -9.48
C ALA A 53 16.51 2.07 -10.00
N LYS A 54 16.53 2.82 -11.12
CA LYS A 54 15.36 3.49 -11.72
C LYS A 54 14.56 4.29 -10.68
N ILE A 55 15.24 5.16 -9.94
CA ILE A 55 14.64 5.97 -8.87
C ILE A 55 13.81 7.10 -9.49
N VAL A 56 12.61 7.30 -8.96
CA VAL A 56 11.75 8.46 -9.29
C VAL A 56 12.29 9.67 -8.53
N GLN A 57 12.64 10.76 -9.23
CA GLN A 57 13.28 11.93 -8.60
C GLN A 57 12.53 13.22 -8.94
N SER A 58 12.44 14.12 -7.96
CA SER A 58 11.98 15.50 -8.16
C SER A 58 13.16 16.47 -8.27
N PHE A 59 12.98 17.53 -9.06
CA PHE A 59 13.92 18.63 -9.23
C PHE A 59 13.33 19.99 -8.85
N ASP A 60 12.07 20.02 -8.42
CA ASP A 60 11.30 21.25 -8.23
C ASP A 60 11.55 21.87 -6.85
N VAL A 61 12.04 21.07 -5.91
CA VAL A 61 12.48 21.50 -4.59
C VAL A 61 13.95 21.18 -4.38
N THR A 62 14.62 21.97 -3.54
CA THR A 62 16.05 21.83 -3.22
C THR A 62 16.27 21.88 -1.72
N ILE A 63 17.42 21.40 -1.25
CA ILE A 63 17.84 21.61 0.14
C ILE A 63 18.29 23.06 0.35
N ASP A 64 18.18 23.58 1.57
CA ASP A 64 18.73 24.90 1.87
C ASP A 64 20.24 24.85 2.12
N HIS A 65 21.04 25.19 1.11
CA HIS A 65 22.51 25.24 1.21
C HIS A 65 23.03 26.24 2.26
N ASN A 66 22.19 27.19 2.68
CA ASN A 66 22.54 28.18 3.70
C ASN A 66 22.24 27.71 5.13
N ASP A 67 21.55 26.58 5.31
CA ASP A 67 21.29 26.02 6.65
C ASP A 67 22.56 25.34 7.19
N ASP A 68 23.00 25.77 8.37
CA ASP A 68 24.17 25.20 9.03
C ASP A 68 23.99 23.72 9.39
N HIS A 69 22.73 23.29 9.61
CA HIS A 69 22.36 21.94 10.01
C HIS A 69 22.05 21.00 8.84
N GLU A 70 22.18 21.45 7.58
CA GLU A 70 21.94 20.61 6.41
C GLU A 70 23.14 19.67 6.13
N PRO A 71 23.04 18.34 6.40
CA PRO A 71 24.15 17.40 6.20
C PRO A 71 24.63 17.30 4.76
N PHE A 72 23.75 17.58 3.79
CA PHE A 72 24.03 17.40 2.37
C PHE A 72 24.42 18.71 1.67
N LYS A 73 24.60 19.82 2.41
CA LYS A 73 24.94 21.13 1.86
C LYS A 73 26.23 21.15 1.03
N ILE A 74 27.09 20.17 1.25
CA ILE A 74 28.35 19.99 0.53
C ILE A 74 28.14 19.56 -0.93
N PHE A 75 27.02 18.90 -1.25
CA PHE A 75 26.69 18.40 -2.59
C PHE A 75 25.90 19.43 -3.38
N GLU A 76 26.10 19.51 -4.70
CA GLU A 76 25.27 20.38 -5.55
C GLU A 76 23.88 19.75 -5.80
N ASP A 77 22.88 20.53 -6.24
CA ASP A 77 21.50 20.09 -6.52
C ASP A 77 21.37 18.86 -7.45
N LYS A 78 22.39 18.58 -8.25
CA LYS A 78 22.44 17.43 -9.17
C LYS A 78 23.22 16.23 -8.61
N GLU A 79 23.76 16.36 -7.41
CA GLU A 79 24.59 15.36 -6.75
C GLU A 79 23.87 14.64 -5.61
N TYR A 80 22.70 15.12 -5.19
CA TYR A 80 21.76 14.40 -4.33
C TYR A 80 20.45 14.12 -5.08
N CYS A 81 19.59 13.28 -4.50
CA CYS A 81 18.33 12.86 -5.10
C CYS A 81 17.19 12.99 -4.08
N ILE A 82 16.16 13.76 -4.42
CA ILE A 82 14.91 13.87 -3.68
C ILE A 82 13.91 12.90 -4.32
N THR A 83 13.30 12.04 -3.52
CA THR A 83 12.54 10.89 -4.02
C THR A 83 11.48 10.46 -3.01
N ASP A 84 10.81 9.33 -3.24
CA ASP A 84 9.89 8.67 -2.32
C ASP A 84 10.53 7.42 -1.68
N LEU A 85 9.97 6.97 -0.56
CA LEU A 85 10.50 5.79 0.15
C LEU A 85 10.34 4.50 -0.65
N THR A 86 9.34 4.42 -1.52
CA THR A 86 9.06 3.27 -2.38
C THR A 86 10.16 3.10 -3.42
N SER A 87 10.60 4.17 -4.10
CA SER A 87 11.69 4.11 -5.07
C SER A 87 13.03 3.75 -4.43
N LEU A 88 13.27 4.16 -3.18
CA LEU A 88 14.51 3.82 -2.48
C LEU A 88 14.67 2.31 -2.22
N ARG A 89 13.57 1.56 -2.15
CA ARG A 89 13.63 0.09 -2.02
C ARG A 89 14.25 -0.58 -3.24
N ASN A 90 14.24 0.08 -4.41
CA ASN A 90 14.85 -0.43 -5.65
C ASN A 90 16.39 -0.42 -5.63
N ILE A 91 17.00 0.31 -4.69
CA ILE A 91 18.45 0.24 -4.47
C ILE A 91 18.78 -1.11 -3.85
N LYS A 92 19.62 -1.91 -4.56
CA LYS A 92 20.11 -3.19 -4.06
C LYS A 92 20.80 -3.02 -2.70
N GLU A 93 20.54 -3.94 -1.78
CA GLU A 93 21.01 -3.88 -0.38
C GLU A 93 22.53 -3.66 -0.27
N ASN A 94 23.31 -4.39 -1.07
CA ASN A 94 24.77 -4.25 -1.11
C ASN A 94 25.28 -2.88 -1.61
N LYS A 95 24.44 -2.12 -2.31
CA LYS A 95 24.74 -0.76 -2.79
C LYS A 95 24.25 0.33 -1.84
N ARG A 96 23.37 0.02 -0.88
CA ARG A 96 22.89 0.99 0.12
C ARG A 96 24.00 1.50 1.03
N LEU A 97 25.06 0.70 1.24
CA LEU A 97 26.26 1.10 2.01
C LEU A 97 27.05 2.23 1.36
N ASP A 98 26.89 2.44 0.05
CA ASP A 98 27.54 3.51 -0.71
C ASP A 98 26.67 4.78 -0.81
N CYS A 99 25.49 4.75 -0.17
CA CYS A 99 24.55 5.86 -0.10
C CYS A 99 24.40 6.36 1.33
N ASN A 100 24.09 7.65 1.44
CA ASN A 100 23.70 8.28 2.67
C ASN A 100 22.26 8.78 2.56
N PHE A 101 21.44 8.55 3.57
CA PHE A 101 20.01 8.85 3.51
C PHE A 101 19.63 9.93 4.52
N GLY A 102 18.54 10.66 4.28
CA GLY A 102 18.01 11.64 5.23
C GLY A 102 16.51 11.85 5.02
N LEU A 103 15.86 12.45 6.00
CA LEU A 103 14.47 12.91 5.91
C LEU A 103 14.42 14.43 6.06
N ARG A 104 13.58 15.09 5.26
CA ARG A 104 13.29 16.52 5.34
C ARG A 104 11.80 16.76 5.49
N VAL A 105 11.48 17.92 6.00
CA VAL A 105 10.11 18.42 6.05
C VAL A 105 9.90 19.37 4.89
N TYR A 106 8.79 19.18 4.19
CA TYR A 106 8.31 20.07 3.15
C TYR A 106 6.94 20.60 3.53
N ILE A 107 6.81 21.93 3.53
CA ILE A 107 5.57 22.63 3.87
C ILE A 107 5.32 23.63 2.73
N PRO A 108 4.47 23.29 1.74
CA PRO A 108 4.24 24.13 0.57
C PRO A 108 3.79 25.55 0.92
N SER A 109 3.02 25.70 2.01
CA SER A 109 2.53 27.00 2.47
C SER A 109 3.59 27.93 3.05
N GLU A 110 4.77 27.42 3.43
CA GLU A 110 5.87 28.23 3.97
C GLU A 110 6.93 28.57 2.92
N ASP A 111 7.35 27.58 2.13
CA ASP A 111 8.32 27.75 1.05
C ASP A 111 8.10 26.68 -0.02
N GLU A 112 7.62 27.10 -1.19
CA GLU A 112 7.25 26.22 -2.32
C GLU A 112 8.46 25.50 -2.95
N PHE A 113 9.69 25.96 -2.70
CA PHE A 113 10.88 25.47 -3.42
C PHE A 113 11.95 24.84 -2.52
N LYS A 114 11.77 24.84 -1.20
CA LYS A 114 12.80 24.42 -0.25
C LYS A 114 12.36 23.36 0.75
N LEU A 115 13.25 22.42 0.98
CA LEU A 115 13.15 21.40 2.02
C LEU A 115 13.87 21.86 3.29
N LYS A 116 13.25 21.63 4.46
CA LYS A 116 13.79 22.01 5.77
C LYS A 116 14.31 20.81 6.54
N VAL A 117 15.40 21.01 7.29
CA VAL A 117 15.97 19.99 8.19
C VAL A 117 15.05 19.80 9.39
N ILE A 118 14.83 18.54 9.77
CA ILE A 118 14.03 18.17 10.94
C ILE A 118 14.84 18.47 12.20
N ASN A 119 14.26 19.21 13.14
CA ASN A 119 14.92 19.52 14.41
C ASN A 119 15.16 18.24 15.24
N ASN A 120 16.36 18.13 15.81
CA ASN A 120 16.76 17.05 16.70
C ASN A 120 15.90 16.93 17.96
N ASP A 121 15.22 17.99 18.38
CA ASP A 121 14.32 17.98 19.53
C ASP A 121 13.21 16.91 19.40
N VAL A 122 12.81 16.57 18.18
CA VAL A 122 11.82 15.52 17.88
C VAL A 122 12.27 14.14 18.40
N LEU A 123 13.57 13.88 18.45
CA LEU A 123 14.12 12.63 18.97
C LEU A 123 14.01 12.50 20.50
N GLN A 124 13.84 13.63 21.21
CA GLN A 124 13.74 13.66 22.68
C GLN A 124 12.29 13.63 23.18
N GLU A 125 11.32 13.57 22.26
CA GLU A 125 9.91 13.62 22.61
C GLU A 125 9.38 12.31 23.21
N PRO A 126 8.48 12.41 24.21
CA PRO A 126 7.87 11.23 24.82
C PRO A 126 7.02 10.48 23.79
N GLY A 127 7.32 9.20 23.58
CA GLY A 127 6.67 8.34 22.58
C GLY A 127 7.54 8.06 21.35
N MET A 128 8.71 8.70 21.22
CA MET A 128 9.65 8.40 20.13
C MET A 128 10.37 7.07 20.36
N PRO A 129 10.39 6.14 19.38
CA PRO A 129 11.12 4.88 19.53
C PRO A 129 12.63 5.13 19.57
N ASP A 130 13.34 4.37 20.41
CA ASP A 130 14.82 4.40 20.42
C ASP A 130 15.35 3.69 19.16
N LEU A 131 15.56 4.49 18.12
CA LEU A 131 16.12 4.05 16.84
C LEU A 131 17.67 4.10 16.84
N GLY A 132 18.30 4.41 17.97
CA GLY A 132 19.74 4.65 18.05
C GLY A 132 20.20 5.77 17.10
N ILE A 133 19.37 6.80 16.92
CA ILE A 133 19.67 8.00 16.15
C ILE A 133 20.00 9.10 17.15
N THR A 134 21.22 9.62 17.11
CA THR A 134 21.64 10.70 18.01
C THR A 134 21.46 12.08 17.39
N ASP A 135 21.36 12.15 16.06
CA ASP A 135 21.43 13.41 15.30
C ASP A 135 20.84 13.24 13.88
N LEU A 136 19.76 13.97 13.59
CA LEU A 136 19.09 14.06 12.28
C LEU A 136 19.80 15.02 11.32
N SER A 137 20.70 15.87 11.83
CA SER A 137 21.61 16.68 11.00
C SER A 137 22.75 15.85 10.42
N LYS A 138 22.72 14.53 10.61
CA LYS A 138 23.64 13.56 10.01
C LYS A 138 22.89 12.57 9.13
N GLY A 139 23.67 11.95 8.27
CA GLY A 139 23.25 10.81 7.47
C GLY A 139 22.61 9.68 8.27
N LEU A 140 21.47 9.20 7.80
CA LEU A 140 20.70 8.08 8.36
C LEU A 140 20.94 6.80 7.55
N SER A 141 20.82 5.66 8.22
CA SER A 141 20.77 4.35 7.58
C SER A 141 19.38 4.09 7.01
N PHE A 142 19.32 3.42 5.86
CA PHE A 142 18.06 3.10 5.16
C PHE A 142 16.99 2.48 6.07
N ASP A 143 17.36 1.50 6.90
CA ASP A 143 16.42 0.75 7.75
C ASP A 143 15.74 1.62 8.82
N LYS A 144 16.28 2.81 9.08
CA LYS A 144 15.74 3.76 10.08
C LYS A 144 14.78 4.78 9.49
N LEU A 145 14.72 4.92 8.16
CA LEU A 145 13.91 5.96 7.50
C LEU A 145 12.41 5.75 7.70
N GLN A 146 11.91 4.54 7.45
CA GLN A 146 10.49 4.23 7.57
C GLN A 146 10.01 4.31 9.03
N PRO A 147 10.67 3.67 10.02
CA PRO A 147 10.26 3.79 11.43
C PRO A 147 10.30 5.22 11.95
N LEU A 148 11.29 6.01 11.53
CA LEU A 148 11.40 7.42 11.91
C LEU A 148 10.25 8.24 11.31
N LYS A 149 9.95 8.07 10.02
CA LYS A 149 8.83 8.76 9.36
C LYS A 149 7.50 8.48 10.07
N ASP A 150 7.21 7.21 10.32
CA ASP A 150 5.94 6.77 10.90
C ASP A 150 5.78 7.31 12.35
N ALA A 151 6.87 7.36 13.11
CA ALA A 151 6.88 7.93 14.45
C ALA A 151 6.66 9.45 14.46
N ILE A 152 7.26 10.19 13.51
CA ILE A 152 7.02 11.64 13.37
C ILE A 152 5.55 11.91 13.01
N PHE A 153 4.96 11.15 12.08
CA PHE A 153 3.54 11.30 11.76
C PHE A 153 2.62 10.99 12.94
N THR A 154 2.94 9.93 13.69
CA THR A 154 2.19 9.59 14.91
C THR A 154 2.22 10.74 15.91
N GLN A 155 3.38 11.39 16.11
CA GLN A 155 3.50 12.56 16.99
C GLN A 155 2.71 13.77 16.50
N ILE A 156 2.74 14.06 15.19
CA ILE A 156 1.95 15.16 14.61
C ILE A 156 0.46 14.92 14.86
N HIS A 157 -0.03 13.69 14.60
CA HIS A 157 -1.42 13.33 14.86
C HIS A 157 -1.78 13.38 16.35
N GLU A 158 -0.93 12.87 17.24
CA GLU A 158 -1.16 12.94 18.69
C GLU A 158 -1.19 14.39 19.19
N ARG A 159 -0.33 15.26 18.68
CA ARG A 159 -0.33 16.69 19.03
C ARG A 159 -1.59 17.38 18.54
N ASN A 160 -2.07 17.07 17.34
CA ASN A 160 -3.34 17.62 16.88
C ASN A 160 -4.51 17.12 17.71
N ASN A 161 -4.53 15.84 18.07
CA ASN A 161 -5.58 15.28 18.93
C ASN A 161 -5.54 15.85 20.35
N LYS A 162 -4.34 16.08 20.91
CA LYS A 162 -4.14 16.79 22.18
C LYS A 162 -4.53 18.26 22.06
N ASN A 163 -4.24 18.94 20.95
CA ASN A 163 -4.65 20.31 20.68
C ASN A 163 -6.16 20.45 20.47
N LEU A 164 -6.83 19.47 19.86
CA LEU A 164 -8.29 19.39 19.76
C LEU A 164 -8.93 19.14 21.14
N ALA A 165 -8.37 18.24 21.95
CA ALA A 165 -8.80 18.01 23.32
C ALA A 165 -8.50 19.20 24.25
N GLN A 166 -7.40 19.92 24.03
CA GLN A 166 -7.08 21.18 24.71
C GLN A 166 -7.87 22.35 24.17
N GLN A 167 -8.29 22.41 22.91
CA GLN A 167 -9.23 23.40 22.38
C GLN A 167 -10.62 23.16 22.98
N CYS A 168 -11.07 21.91 23.09
CA CYS A 168 -12.33 21.57 23.76
C CYS A 168 -12.32 21.95 25.26
N SER A 169 -11.18 21.80 25.94
CA SER A 169 -11.06 22.17 27.37
C SER A 169 -10.62 23.63 27.61
N THR A 170 -9.97 24.30 26.66
CA THR A 170 -9.69 25.74 26.68
C THR A 170 -10.84 26.58 26.16
N GLU A 171 -11.80 26.08 25.39
CA GLU A 171 -13.08 26.75 25.13
C GLU A 171 -13.97 26.77 26.38
N ILE A 172 -13.94 25.69 27.18
CA ILE A 172 -14.63 25.64 28.49
C ILE A 172 -13.98 26.63 29.49
N LYS A 173 -12.65 26.83 29.44
CA LYS A 173 -11.94 27.79 30.30
C LYS A 173 -11.90 29.23 29.74
N ARG A 174 -11.90 29.44 28.42
CA ARG A 174 -11.96 30.77 27.76
C ARG A 174 -13.36 31.37 27.81
N LYS A 175 -14.43 30.57 27.86
CA LYS A 175 -15.78 31.05 28.22
C LYS A 175 -15.90 31.58 29.67
N LYS A 176 -14.88 31.40 30.52
CA LYS A 176 -14.87 31.94 31.90
C LYS A 176 -13.89 33.09 32.15
N VAL A 177 -12.98 33.43 31.22
CA VAL A 177 -11.92 34.43 31.50
C VAL A 177 -11.81 35.56 30.46
N LYS A 178 -12.45 35.48 29.28
CA LYS A 178 -12.51 36.61 28.32
C LYS A 178 -13.67 37.58 28.56
N SER A 179 -13.97 37.93 29.82
CA SER A 179 -14.86 39.06 30.15
C SER A 179 -14.09 40.35 30.50
N LEU A 180 -12.76 40.37 30.49
CA LEU A 180 -11.97 41.53 30.94
C LEU A 180 -10.63 41.65 30.19
N HIS A 181 -10.65 42.10 28.94
CA HIS A 181 -9.76 43.14 28.38
C HIS A 181 -10.00 43.26 26.87
N HIS A 182 -10.80 44.25 26.47
CA HIS A 182 -10.88 44.73 25.10
C HIS A 182 -9.81 45.79 24.87
N LYS A 183 -8.85 45.46 24.02
CA LYS A 183 -8.30 46.35 23.01
C LYS A 183 -8.04 45.47 21.79
N ASP A 184 -8.93 45.59 20.82
CA ASP A 184 -8.65 45.63 19.38
C ASP A 184 -10.01 45.63 18.68
N ASP A 185 -10.20 46.60 17.78
CA ASP A 185 -11.42 46.88 17.01
C ASP A 185 -11.75 45.74 16.02
N PHE A 186 -12.06 44.54 16.52
CA PHE A 186 -12.85 43.56 15.76
C PHE A 186 -14.30 44.03 15.82
N SER A 187 -14.83 44.48 14.69
CA SER A 187 -16.16 45.09 14.60
C SER A 187 -17.23 44.17 15.18
N ASP A 188 -18.19 44.73 15.93
CA ASP A 188 -19.29 43.99 16.56
C ASP A 188 -20.04 43.08 15.57
N ILE A 189 -20.08 43.47 14.30
CA ILE A 189 -20.59 42.67 13.19
C ILE A 189 -19.81 41.36 12.93
N SER A 190 -18.50 41.31 13.15
CA SER A 190 -17.73 40.06 13.04
C SER A 190 -18.20 39.05 14.09
N ASN A 191 -18.36 39.51 15.35
CA ASN A 191 -18.86 38.67 16.43
C ASN A 191 -20.30 38.19 16.17
N LEU A 192 -21.13 39.05 15.60
CA LEU A 192 -22.49 38.69 15.18
C LEU A 192 -22.50 37.66 14.04
N LYS A 193 -21.61 37.79 13.06
CA LYS A 193 -21.46 36.81 11.97
C LYS A 193 -21.03 35.44 12.49
N ASP A 194 -20.03 35.40 13.36
CA ASP A 194 -19.55 34.15 13.95
C ASP A 194 -20.66 33.49 14.79
N ARG A 195 -21.38 34.30 15.57
CA ARG A 195 -22.54 33.79 16.33
C ARG A 195 -23.63 33.27 15.39
N LEU A 196 -23.98 33.99 14.32
CA LEU A 196 -24.96 33.56 13.35
C LEU A 196 -24.58 32.21 12.71
N TYR A 197 -23.34 32.07 12.25
CA TYR A 197 -22.85 30.82 11.65
C TYR A 197 -22.92 29.65 12.63
N ASN A 198 -22.41 29.82 13.86
CA ASN A 198 -22.45 28.79 14.90
C ASN A 198 -23.89 28.39 15.28
N THR A 199 -24.81 29.34 15.28
CA THR A 199 -26.22 29.06 15.59
C THR A 199 -26.88 28.28 14.45
N LEU A 200 -26.58 28.62 13.19
CA LEU A 200 -27.05 27.86 12.02
C LEU A 200 -26.47 26.45 11.99
N ASP A 201 -25.18 26.30 12.30
CA ASP A 201 -24.53 24.99 12.39
C ASP A 201 -25.17 24.11 13.47
N ALA A 202 -25.54 24.68 14.62
CA ALA A 202 -26.25 23.94 15.66
C ALA A 202 -27.72 23.61 15.30
N LEU A 203 -28.38 24.43 14.48
CA LEU A 203 -29.79 24.25 14.09
C LEU A 203 -29.97 23.22 12.96
N VAL A 204 -28.97 23.11 12.07
CA VAL A 204 -28.98 22.16 10.96
C VAL A 204 -28.44 20.82 11.44
N ASP A 205 -29.25 19.77 11.31
CA ASP A 205 -28.88 18.43 11.77
C ASP A 205 -27.57 17.97 11.14
N GLN A 206 -26.76 17.28 11.94
CA GLN A 206 -25.54 16.66 11.45
C GLN A 206 -25.89 15.45 10.57
N VAL A 207 -25.07 15.23 9.54
CA VAL A 207 -25.25 14.12 8.61
C VAL A 207 -24.64 12.86 9.20
N TYR A 208 -25.45 11.81 9.31
CA TYR A 208 -25.02 10.47 9.70
C TYR A 208 -25.62 9.42 8.78
N LEU A 209 -24.89 8.33 8.56
CA LEU A 209 -25.32 7.16 7.79
C LEU A 209 -25.23 5.88 8.65
N ASP A 210 -25.50 6.01 9.94
CA ASP A 210 -25.34 4.92 10.93
C ASP A 210 -26.66 4.20 11.19
N ASP A 211 -27.34 3.82 10.12
CA ASP A 211 -28.48 2.92 10.19
C ASP A 211 -27.97 1.48 10.37
N ASP A 212 -28.50 0.75 11.33
CA ASP A 212 -28.22 -0.69 11.53
C ASP A 212 -28.54 -1.50 10.26
N ASN A 213 -29.47 -1.04 9.43
CA ASN A 213 -29.78 -1.65 8.15
C ASN A 213 -28.66 -1.49 7.11
N LEU A 214 -27.76 -0.52 7.30
CA LEU A 214 -26.56 -0.33 6.48
C LEU A 214 -25.38 -1.18 6.98
N THR A 215 -25.52 -1.93 8.07
CA THR A 215 -24.47 -2.86 8.50
C THR A 215 -24.44 -4.09 7.60
N PHE A 216 -23.26 -4.44 7.09
CA PHE A 216 -23.09 -5.65 6.30
C PHE A 216 -23.15 -6.88 7.22
N ARG A 217 -24.25 -7.63 7.16
CA ARG A 217 -24.38 -8.93 7.85
C ARG A 217 -23.61 -9.98 7.07
N SER A 218 -22.78 -10.75 7.78
CA SER A 218 -21.98 -11.79 7.16
C SER A 218 -22.85 -12.93 6.66
N ILE A 219 -22.53 -13.45 5.47
CA ILE A 219 -23.20 -14.57 4.82
C ILE A 219 -22.32 -15.81 4.89
N VAL A 220 -21.00 -15.63 4.99
CA VAL A 220 -20.02 -16.73 5.05
C VAL A 220 -19.94 -17.34 6.44
N SER A 221 -20.02 -16.52 7.51
CA SER A 221 -19.95 -17.00 8.90
C SER A 221 -21.18 -17.78 9.36
N GLU A 222 -22.29 -17.69 8.62
CA GLU A 222 -23.53 -18.43 8.93
C GLU A 222 -23.54 -19.86 8.35
N GLN A 223 -22.51 -20.27 7.59
CA GLN A 223 -22.44 -21.58 6.94
C GLN A 223 -21.18 -22.38 7.34
N ASP A 224 -21.35 -23.70 7.46
CA ASP A 224 -20.29 -24.66 7.83
C ASP A 224 -19.44 -25.04 6.61
N TYR A 225 -18.59 -24.12 6.13
CA TYR A 225 -17.65 -24.37 5.04
C TYR A 225 -16.42 -25.16 5.50
N ASP A 226 -15.82 -25.94 4.58
CA ASP A 226 -14.56 -26.66 4.82
C ASP A 226 -13.39 -25.68 5.08
N ASP A 227 -12.45 -26.08 5.94
CA ASP A 227 -11.33 -25.26 6.44
C ASP A 227 -10.43 -24.73 5.31
N ASN A 228 -10.39 -25.44 4.17
CA ASN A 228 -9.59 -25.06 3.01
C ASN A 228 -10.24 -23.95 2.16
N VAL A 229 -11.57 -23.83 2.18
CA VAL A 229 -12.34 -22.93 1.31
C VAL A 229 -12.83 -21.71 2.08
N LEU A 230 -13.09 -21.86 3.38
CA LEU A 230 -13.50 -20.79 4.29
C LEU A 230 -12.64 -19.52 4.18
N PRO A 231 -11.29 -19.57 4.11
CA PRO A 231 -10.47 -18.36 4.01
C PRO A 231 -10.69 -17.59 2.70
N ILE A 232 -11.01 -18.29 1.61
CA ILE A 232 -11.24 -17.70 0.29
C ILE A 232 -12.56 -16.92 0.32
N TYR A 233 -13.63 -17.53 0.85
CA TYR A 233 -14.93 -16.87 0.96
C TYR A 233 -14.94 -15.72 1.96
N GLN A 234 -14.23 -15.85 3.10
CA GLN A 234 -14.04 -14.75 4.03
C GLN A 234 -13.32 -13.55 3.39
N LYS A 235 -12.32 -13.81 2.53
CA LYS A 235 -11.60 -12.75 1.82
C LYS A 235 -12.48 -12.05 0.78
N LEU A 236 -13.30 -12.81 0.05
CA LEU A 236 -14.30 -12.26 -0.88
C LEU A 236 -15.31 -11.38 -0.14
N GLU A 237 -15.86 -11.88 0.97
CA GLU A 237 -16.77 -11.12 1.81
C GLU A 237 -16.12 -9.83 2.33
N GLN A 238 -14.88 -9.91 2.83
CA GLN A 238 -14.16 -8.73 3.32
C GLN A 238 -13.96 -7.68 2.22
N LEU A 239 -13.61 -8.09 0.99
CA LEU A 239 -13.52 -7.17 -0.15
C LEU A 239 -14.87 -6.50 -0.47
N THR A 240 -15.97 -7.25 -0.40
CA THR A 240 -17.32 -6.69 -0.60
C THR A 240 -17.69 -5.71 0.51
N VAL A 241 -17.38 -6.04 1.78
CA VAL A 241 -17.59 -5.16 2.94
C VAL A 241 -16.79 -3.86 2.79
N ASP A 242 -15.52 -3.96 2.41
CA ASP A 242 -14.64 -2.80 2.23
C ASP A 242 -15.13 -1.89 1.10
N ASN A 243 -15.54 -2.46 -0.03
CA ASN A 243 -16.12 -1.71 -1.15
C ASN A 243 -17.42 -0.98 -0.77
N PHE A 244 -18.29 -1.65 -0.01
CA PHE A 244 -19.52 -1.06 0.49
C PHE A 244 -19.23 0.09 1.49
N ASN A 245 -18.32 -0.15 2.43
CA ASN A 245 -17.91 0.86 3.41
C ASN A 245 -17.26 2.08 2.75
N GLN A 246 -16.47 1.89 1.70
CA GLN A 246 -15.92 2.99 0.93
C GLN A 246 -17.03 3.83 0.29
N ALA A 247 -18.01 3.19 -0.35
CA ALA A 247 -19.15 3.89 -0.92
C ALA A 247 -19.99 4.64 0.13
N LYS A 248 -20.15 4.07 1.33
CA LYS A 248 -20.79 4.75 2.48
C LYS A 248 -20.00 6.00 2.87
N ARG A 249 -18.67 5.94 2.97
CA ARG A 249 -17.81 7.10 3.28
C ARG A 249 -17.90 8.18 2.21
N ASP A 250 -17.82 7.80 0.94
CA ASP A 250 -17.90 8.75 -0.18
C ASP A 250 -19.24 9.50 -0.17
N LYS A 251 -20.34 8.78 0.07
CA LYS A 251 -21.68 9.38 0.22
C LYS A 251 -21.78 10.29 1.44
N LEU A 252 -21.19 9.89 2.57
CA LEU A 252 -21.15 10.73 3.77
C LEU A 252 -20.44 12.06 3.51
N ASN A 253 -19.27 12.03 2.85
CA ASN A 253 -18.51 13.23 2.51
C ASN A 253 -19.31 14.17 1.58
N ILE A 254 -20.01 13.61 0.58
CA ILE A 254 -20.87 14.40 -0.31
C ILE A 254 -22.01 15.07 0.46
N LEU A 255 -22.65 14.34 1.38
CA LEU A 255 -23.73 14.88 2.21
C LEU A 255 -23.23 15.95 3.19
N GLN A 256 -22.05 15.77 3.79
CA GLN A 256 -21.41 16.78 4.64
C GLN A 256 -21.15 18.07 3.87
N LYS A 257 -20.57 17.97 2.67
CA LYS A 257 -20.35 19.13 1.81
C LYS A 257 -21.66 19.84 1.43
N LYS A 258 -22.71 19.08 1.11
CA LYS A 258 -24.04 19.65 0.84
C LYS A 258 -24.62 20.37 2.07
N ARG A 259 -24.41 19.85 3.28
CA ARG A 259 -24.82 20.51 4.53
C ARG A 259 -24.08 21.83 4.70
N GLU A 260 -22.76 21.84 4.50
CA GLU A 260 -21.93 23.06 4.58
C GLU A 260 -22.37 24.11 3.54
N ASP A 261 -22.54 23.71 2.28
CA ASP A 261 -23.03 24.58 1.21
C ASP A 261 -24.42 25.16 1.53
N MET A 262 -25.29 24.35 2.14
CA MET A 262 -26.60 24.79 2.58
C MET A 262 -26.51 25.81 3.72
N ILE A 263 -25.69 25.56 4.74
CA ILE A 263 -25.44 26.50 5.84
C ILE A 263 -24.87 27.80 5.29
N GLN A 264 -23.88 27.74 4.41
CA GLN A 264 -23.28 28.93 3.80
C GLN A 264 -24.28 29.72 2.96
N SER A 265 -25.15 29.03 2.22
CA SER A 265 -26.24 29.64 1.45
C SER A 265 -27.23 30.39 2.36
N ILE A 266 -27.63 29.78 3.49
CA ILE A 266 -28.51 30.42 4.47
C ILE A 266 -27.80 31.61 5.12
N PHE A 267 -26.56 31.42 5.55
CA PHE A 267 -25.74 32.45 6.16
C PHE A 267 -25.62 33.68 5.25
N ASN A 268 -25.24 33.50 3.99
CA ASN A 268 -25.10 34.61 3.03
C ASN A 268 -26.42 35.36 2.82
N GLN A 269 -27.57 34.69 2.86
CA GLN A 269 -28.88 35.35 2.78
C GLN A 269 -29.17 36.19 4.03
N LEU A 270 -28.83 35.67 5.21
CA LEU A 270 -29.10 36.32 6.50
C LEU A 270 -28.12 37.45 6.83
N VAL A 271 -26.92 37.44 6.25
CA VAL A 271 -25.89 38.45 6.51
C VAL A 271 -26.38 39.87 6.17
N SER A 272 -27.16 40.04 5.09
CA SER A 272 -27.72 41.37 4.73
C SER A 272 -28.61 41.94 5.83
N ASP A 273 -29.49 41.11 6.38
CA ASP A 273 -30.42 41.50 7.44
C ASP A 273 -29.70 41.69 8.78
N LEU A 274 -28.67 40.88 9.04
CA LEU A 274 -27.76 41.05 10.16
C LEU A 274 -27.04 42.42 10.12
N TRP A 275 -26.55 42.82 8.95
CA TRP A 275 -25.96 44.14 8.74
C TRP A 275 -26.96 45.25 8.99
N SER A 276 -28.17 45.15 8.42
CA SER A 276 -29.22 46.15 8.63
C SER A 276 -29.53 46.34 10.12
N LYS A 277 -29.70 45.23 10.85
CA LYS A 277 -29.97 45.27 12.30
C LYS A 277 -28.80 45.79 13.12
N ASN A 278 -27.56 45.50 12.72
CA ASN A 278 -26.38 46.04 13.38
C ASN A 278 -26.28 47.56 13.18
N VAL A 279 -26.56 48.07 11.97
CA VAL A 279 -26.58 49.52 11.70
C VAL A 279 -27.67 50.23 12.51
N GLU A 280 -28.86 49.62 12.66
CA GLU A 280 -29.91 50.13 13.54
C GLU A 280 -29.45 50.24 15.01
N ALA A 281 -28.73 49.23 15.51
CA ALA A 281 -28.19 49.23 16.87
C ALA A 281 -27.06 50.28 17.05
N ASP A 282 -26.15 50.39 16.07
CA ASP A 282 -25.06 51.36 16.08
C ASP A 282 -25.57 52.81 16.03
N ALA A 283 -26.68 53.07 15.33
CA ALA A 283 -27.34 54.37 15.34
C ALA A 283 -27.81 54.78 16.75
N MET A 284 -28.21 53.82 17.59
CA MET A 284 -28.61 54.09 18.98
C MET A 284 -27.44 54.50 19.87
N ARG A 285 -26.21 54.09 19.53
CA ARG A 285 -24.98 54.43 20.27
C ARG A 285 -24.66 55.93 20.19
N ASN A 286 -25.03 56.58 19.09
CA ASN A 286 -24.78 58.01 18.89
C ASN A 286 -25.94 58.86 19.44
N TYR A 287 -26.06 58.96 20.76
CA TYR A 287 -27.09 59.77 21.43
C TYR A 287 -27.01 61.28 21.15
N LYS A 288 -25.94 61.77 20.52
CA LYS A 288 -25.80 63.18 20.13
C LYS A 288 -26.46 63.49 18.78
N ALA A 289 -26.66 62.48 17.93
CA ALA A 289 -27.34 62.65 16.65
C ALA A 289 -28.84 62.89 16.86
N GLU A 290 -29.46 63.73 16.02
CA GLU A 290 -30.88 64.09 16.13
C GLU A 290 -31.81 62.87 15.96
N ASP A 291 -31.40 61.89 15.18
CA ASP A 291 -32.15 60.66 14.88
C ASP A 291 -32.10 59.62 16.02
N SER A 292 -31.28 59.86 17.06
CA SER A 292 -31.15 58.92 18.17
C SER A 292 -32.30 59.05 19.17
N ARG A 293 -32.81 57.90 19.62
CA ARG A 293 -33.83 57.82 20.69
C ARG A 293 -33.42 58.53 21.98
N TYR A 294 -32.11 58.63 22.25
CA TYR A 294 -31.57 59.24 23.47
C TYR A 294 -31.21 60.72 23.31
N HIS A 295 -31.38 61.28 22.11
CA HIS A 295 -31.11 62.69 21.83
C HIS A 295 -31.91 63.66 22.71
N PRO A 296 -33.21 63.45 22.99
CA PRO A 296 -33.96 64.31 23.89
C PRO A 296 -33.36 64.36 25.31
N SER A 297 -32.98 63.21 25.86
CA SER A 297 -32.38 63.11 27.20
C SER A 297 -31.00 63.77 27.26
N PHE A 298 -30.18 63.63 26.22
CA PHE A 298 -28.90 64.36 26.11
C PHE A 298 -29.13 65.88 26.09
N LYS A 299 -30.10 66.34 25.29
CA LYS A 299 -30.44 67.76 25.15
C LYS A 299 -30.97 68.35 26.46
N GLU A 300 -31.77 67.61 27.23
CA GLU A 300 -32.24 68.03 28.56
C GLU A 300 -31.07 68.19 29.55
N ILE A 301 -30.12 67.25 29.57
CA ILE A 301 -28.92 67.33 30.41
C ILE A 301 -28.08 68.56 30.03
N GLU A 302 -27.87 68.78 28.73
CA GLU A 302 -27.11 69.93 28.23
C GLU A 302 -27.79 71.27 28.55
N GLN A 303 -29.11 71.36 28.37
CA GLN A 303 -29.90 72.54 28.73
C GLN A 303 -29.85 72.82 30.23
N SER A 304 -29.96 71.79 31.08
CA SER A 304 -29.89 71.95 32.54
C SER A 304 -28.51 72.44 32.99
N PHE A 305 -27.45 72.00 32.33
CA PHE A 305 -26.08 72.44 32.60
C PHE A 305 -25.90 73.90 32.19
N GLN A 306 -26.35 74.30 31.00
CA GLN A 306 -26.28 75.68 30.55
C GLN A 306 -27.09 76.63 31.44
N GLN A 307 -28.31 76.26 31.81
CA GLN A 307 -29.11 77.04 32.77
C GLN A 307 -28.41 77.16 34.13
N THR A 308 -27.77 76.09 34.61
CA THR A 308 -27.00 76.14 35.86
C THR A 308 -25.83 77.11 35.72
N LEU A 309 -25.06 77.07 34.62
CA LEU A 309 -23.97 78.01 34.37
C LEU A 309 -24.45 79.46 34.31
N GLU A 310 -25.57 79.74 33.65
CA GLU A 310 -26.17 81.08 33.57
C GLU A 310 -26.64 81.61 34.94
N THR A 311 -27.01 80.72 35.87
CA THR A 311 -27.41 81.10 37.23
C THR A 311 -26.24 81.32 38.19
N ILE A 312 -25.03 80.81 37.89
CA ILE A 312 -23.84 80.97 38.75
C ILE A 312 -23.49 82.46 38.94
N PRO A 313 -23.38 83.31 37.90
CA PRO A 313 -23.10 84.73 38.08
C PRO A 313 -24.13 85.45 38.96
N LYS A 314 -25.41 85.05 38.90
CA LYS A 314 -26.48 85.63 39.73
C LYS A 314 -26.30 85.24 41.20
N LYS A 315 -25.96 83.98 41.49
CA LYS A 315 -25.66 83.49 42.84
C LYS A 315 -24.38 84.10 43.41
N VAL A 316 -23.33 84.19 42.59
CA VAL A 316 -22.07 84.86 42.95
C VAL A 316 -22.35 86.32 43.29
N LYS A 317 -23.11 87.05 42.46
CA LYS A 317 -23.47 88.45 42.74
C LYS A 317 -24.23 88.63 44.06
N THR A 318 -25.17 87.74 44.37
CA THR A 318 -25.93 87.82 45.64
C THR A 318 -25.05 87.52 46.84
N GLU A 319 -24.14 86.56 46.74
CA GLU A 319 -23.18 86.25 47.79
C GLU A 319 -22.10 87.33 47.95
N THR A 320 -21.61 87.91 46.85
CA THR A 320 -20.73 89.08 46.87
C THR A 320 -21.38 90.24 47.62
N GLN A 321 -22.65 90.54 47.37
CA GLN A 321 -23.37 91.60 48.09
C GLN A 321 -23.50 91.31 49.59
N GLN A 322 -23.74 90.06 49.98
CA GLN A 322 -23.80 89.67 51.39
C GLN A 322 -22.44 89.77 52.08
N LEU A 323 -21.39 89.29 51.41
CA LEU A 323 -20.02 89.33 51.92
C LEU A 323 -19.46 90.76 51.98
N GLU A 324 -19.77 91.60 50.98
CA GLU A 324 -19.45 93.04 51.00
C GLU A 324 -20.18 93.76 52.14
N LYS A 325 -21.46 93.45 52.36
CA LYS A 325 -22.22 94.02 53.48
C LYS A 325 -21.63 93.60 54.83
N ALA A 326 -21.32 92.32 55.00
CA ALA A 326 -20.69 91.81 56.22
C ALA A 326 -19.28 92.41 56.44
N PHE A 327 -18.52 92.61 55.36
CA PHE A 327 -17.22 93.27 55.41
C PHE A 327 -17.34 94.74 55.81
N GLU A 328 -18.28 95.49 55.25
CA GLU A 328 -18.51 96.89 55.62
C GLU A 328 -19.04 97.02 57.06
N GLU A 329 -19.89 96.10 57.53
CA GLU A 329 -20.34 96.04 58.92
C GLU A 329 -19.17 95.75 59.90
N ASP A 330 -18.28 94.79 59.60
CA ASP A 330 -17.08 94.51 60.41
C ASP A 330 -16.06 95.65 60.35
N LYS A 331 -15.89 96.27 59.18
CA LYS A 331 -15.05 97.46 58.97
C LYS A 331 -15.55 98.64 59.81
N GLN A 332 -16.86 98.92 59.83
CA GLN A 332 -17.43 99.97 60.69
C GLN A 332 -17.26 99.65 62.17
N TYR A 333 -17.55 98.41 62.59
CA TYR A 333 -17.38 97.97 63.98
C TYR A 333 -15.93 98.10 64.49
N ARG A 334 -14.93 97.85 63.64
CA ARG A 334 -13.50 97.99 63.98
C ARG A 334 -12.98 99.42 63.82
N ALA A 335 -13.48 100.18 62.86
CA ALA A 335 -13.14 101.59 62.66
C ALA A 335 -13.62 102.47 63.81
N ASP A 336 -14.77 102.15 64.42
CA ASP A 336 -15.27 102.80 65.63
C ASP A 336 -14.36 102.56 66.86
N LYS A 337 -13.44 101.59 66.79
CA LYS A 337 -12.52 101.22 67.89
C LYS A 337 -11.08 101.74 67.73
N ALA A 338 -10.63 102.13 66.53
CA ALA A 338 -9.33 102.81 66.34
C ALA A 338 -9.22 103.50 64.96
N ARG A 339 -8.84 104.79 64.98
CA ARG A 339 -8.72 105.73 63.84
C ARG A 339 -7.89 105.21 62.64
N ARG A 340 -8.37 105.54 61.41
CA ARG A 340 -7.75 105.63 60.05
C ARG A 340 -6.72 104.57 59.62
N ASP A 341 -5.69 104.28 60.42
CA ASP A 341 -4.60 103.37 60.05
C ASP A 341 -5.08 101.92 59.89
N MET A 342 -6.11 101.51 60.66
CA MET A 342 -6.75 100.20 60.50
C MET A 342 -7.61 100.11 59.23
N ALA A 343 -8.25 101.21 58.79
CA ALA A 343 -9.11 101.19 57.61
C ALA A 343 -8.31 101.00 56.32
N GLU A 344 -7.16 101.67 56.20
CA GLU A 344 -6.25 101.46 55.06
C GLU A 344 -5.62 100.06 55.07
N LYS A 345 -5.35 99.50 56.27
CA LYS A 345 -4.84 98.14 56.42
C LYS A 345 -5.88 97.09 56.01
N ILE A 346 -7.13 97.22 56.44
CA ILE A 346 -8.25 96.37 56.04
C ILE A 346 -8.48 96.43 54.52
N GLU A 347 -8.39 97.62 53.92
CA GLU A 347 -8.59 97.79 52.47
C GLU A 347 -7.43 97.17 51.64
N ARG A 348 -6.18 97.25 52.13
CA ARG A 348 -5.01 96.67 51.43
C ARG A 348 -4.85 95.17 51.65
N GLU A 349 -5.15 94.66 52.84
CA GLU A 349 -4.86 93.28 53.22
C GLU A 349 -6.10 92.37 53.14
N GLU A 350 -7.29 92.84 53.53
CA GLU A 350 -8.48 91.99 53.65
C GLU A 350 -9.40 92.02 52.41
N ARG A 351 -9.45 93.13 51.66
CA ARG A 351 -10.21 93.19 50.39
C ARG A 351 -9.72 92.20 49.33
N PRO A 352 -8.41 91.96 49.16
CA PRO A 352 -7.92 90.88 48.30
C PRO A 352 -8.36 89.49 48.78
N LEU A 353 -8.42 89.26 50.11
CA LEU A 353 -8.90 87.99 50.68
C LEU A 353 -10.40 87.78 50.38
N LEU A 354 -11.21 88.84 50.44
CA LEU A 354 -12.62 88.82 50.02
C LEU A 354 -12.76 88.45 48.54
N HIS A 355 -11.97 89.07 47.66
CA HIS A 355 -12.00 88.79 46.23
C HIS A 355 -11.58 87.35 45.92
N ASN A 356 -10.53 86.85 46.59
CA ASN A 356 -10.11 85.46 46.49
C ASN A 356 -11.21 84.49 46.96
N ARG A 357 -11.91 84.82 48.06
CA ARG A 357 -13.02 84.00 48.56
C ARG A 357 -14.21 83.93 47.60
N ILE A 358 -14.54 85.04 46.93
CA ILE A 358 -15.58 85.09 45.89
C ILE A 358 -15.16 84.25 44.68
N ALA A 359 -13.91 84.39 44.22
CA ALA A 359 -13.38 83.60 43.11
C ALA A 359 -13.33 82.10 43.43
N ASP A 360 -12.95 81.72 44.65
CA ASP A 360 -12.96 80.34 45.12
C ASP A 360 -14.38 79.77 45.20
N TYR A 361 -15.36 80.59 45.59
CA TYR A 361 -16.77 80.21 45.61
C TYR A 361 -17.33 80.00 44.21
N GLU A 362 -17.07 80.91 43.26
CA GLU A 362 -17.45 80.77 41.86
C GLU A 362 -16.83 79.52 41.23
N LYS A 363 -15.55 79.27 41.51
CA LYS A 363 -14.84 78.06 41.08
C LYS A 363 -15.46 76.80 41.68
N SER A 364 -15.84 76.82 42.97
CA SER A 364 -16.52 75.72 43.64
C SER A 364 -17.88 75.40 43.00
N LEU A 365 -18.70 76.42 42.74
CA LEU A 365 -19.99 76.25 42.07
C LEU A 365 -19.84 75.71 40.65
N THR A 366 -18.88 76.25 39.88
CA THR A 366 -18.59 75.79 38.52
C THR A 366 -18.11 74.33 38.51
N ASN A 367 -17.26 73.95 39.46
CA ASN A 367 -16.79 72.57 39.59
C ASN A 367 -17.93 71.62 39.99
N LYS A 368 -18.82 72.04 40.91
CA LYS A 368 -20.02 71.27 41.27
C LYS A 368 -20.95 71.06 40.07
N ALA A 369 -21.19 72.10 39.28
CA ALA A 369 -22.01 72.01 38.06
C ALA A 369 -21.37 71.07 37.03
N LYS A 370 -20.05 71.20 36.78
CA LYS A 370 -19.31 70.28 35.89
C LYS A 370 -19.37 68.84 36.38
N HIS A 371 -19.22 68.60 37.68
CA HIS A 371 -19.33 67.26 38.26
C HIS A 371 -20.74 66.68 38.12
N ALA A 372 -21.78 67.48 38.35
CA ALA A 372 -23.17 67.04 38.15
C ALA A 372 -23.44 66.66 36.69
N TYR A 373 -23.00 67.48 35.74
CA TYR A 373 -23.09 67.18 34.30
C TYR A 373 -22.34 65.88 33.94
N HIS A 374 -21.09 65.72 34.38
CA HIS A 374 -20.32 64.50 34.11
C HIS A 374 -20.99 63.25 34.71
N ASN A 375 -21.58 63.35 35.89
CA ASN A 375 -22.30 62.23 36.51
C ASN A 375 -23.56 61.86 35.70
N GLN A 376 -24.32 62.85 35.23
CA GLN A 376 -25.51 62.62 34.40
C GLN A 376 -25.15 62.01 33.05
N ILE A 377 -24.12 62.53 32.37
CA ILE A 377 -23.60 61.95 31.12
C ILE A 377 -23.11 60.52 31.34
N LYS A 378 -22.40 60.24 32.45
CA LYS A 378 -21.94 58.88 32.76
C LYS A 378 -23.10 57.89 32.96
N VAL A 379 -24.21 58.32 33.58
CA VAL A 379 -25.41 57.48 33.73
C VAL A 379 -26.05 57.24 32.35
N LEU A 380 -26.18 58.27 31.52
CA LEU A 380 -26.69 58.14 30.16
C LEU A 380 -25.82 57.21 29.31
N ASP A 381 -24.49 57.36 29.34
CA ASP A 381 -23.55 56.48 28.65
C ASP A 381 -23.73 55.01 29.10
N ALA A 382 -23.93 54.78 30.40
CA ALA A 382 -24.14 53.44 30.93
C ALA A 382 -25.47 52.83 30.47
N GLU A 383 -26.55 53.62 30.42
CA GLU A 383 -27.86 53.20 29.93
C GLU A 383 -27.85 52.89 28.43
N VAL A 384 -27.26 53.78 27.63
CA VAL A 384 -27.07 53.59 26.18
C VAL A 384 -26.28 52.32 25.92
N LYS A 385 -25.16 52.12 26.65
CA LYS A 385 -24.34 50.91 26.52
C LYS A 385 -25.11 49.65 26.91
N ALA A 386 -25.83 49.66 28.03
CA ALA A 386 -26.58 48.48 28.48
C ALA A 386 -27.69 48.09 27.48
N ASN A 387 -28.38 49.06 26.89
CA ASN A 387 -29.39 48.77 25.87
C ASN A 387 -28.78 48.34 24.53
N TYR A 388 -27.65 48.94 24.13
CA TYR A 388 -26.88 48.49 22.98
C TYR A 388 -26.45 47.02 23.13
N ASP A 389 -25.83 46.67 24.25
CA ASP A 389 -25.39 45.30 24.53
C ASP A 389 -26.58 44.32 24.53
N LEU A 390 -27.74 44.73 25.07
CA LEU A 390 -28.98 43.94 25.04
C LEU A 390 -29.48 43.73 23.60
N GLN A 391 -29.53 44.78 22.78
CA GLN A 391 -29.99 44.66 21.39
C GLN A 391 -29.03 43.80 20.59
N LEU A 392 -27.72 44.05 20.69
CA LEU A 392 -26.68 43.27 20.05
C LEU A 392 -26.82 41.77 20.39
N SER A 393 -27.16 41.45 21.65
CA SER A 393 -27.37 40.07 22.08
C SER A 393 -28.58 39.38 21.44
N LYS A 394 -29.57 40.13 20.95
CA LYS A 394 -30.82 39.62 20.36
C LYS A 394 -30.83 39.60 18.83
N ILE A 395 -29.97 40.39 18.18
CA ILE A 395 -29.95 40.54 16.71
C ILE A 395 -29.92 39.18 15.99
N VAL A 396 -29.04 38.26 16.41
CA VAL A 396 -28.93 36.94 15.76
C VAL A 396 -30.21 36.13 15.92
N ASP A 397 -30.80 36.13 17.11
CA ASP A 397 -32.01 35.36 17.41
C ASP A 397 -33.21 35.91 16.61
N ASP A 398 -33.32 37.24 16.49
CA ASP A 398 -34.35 37.90 15.68
C ASP A 398 -34.19 37.59 14.18
N VAL A 399 -32.96 37.65 13.66
CA VAL A 399 -32.66 37.33 12.25
C VAL A 399 -33.01 35.88 11.93
N ILE A 400 -32.66 34.94 12.82
CA ILE A 400 -33.00 33.51 12.69
C ILE A 400 -34.52 33.32 12.74
N SER A 401 -35.20 33.92 13.72
CA SER A 401 -36.65 33.81 13.88
C SER A 401 -37.40 34.30 12.63
N ASN A 402 -36.97 35.41 12.03
CA ASN A 402 -37.57 35.95 10.82
C ASN A 402 -37.43 35.02 9.60
N HIS A 403 -36.39 34.19 9.57
CA HIS A 403 -36.10 33.29 8.45
C HIS A 403 -36.32 31.81 8.78
N GLN A 404 -37.01 31.52 9.87
CA GLN A 404 -37.23 30.16 10.35
C GLN A 404 -37.88 29.26 9.28
N GLN A 405 -38.77 29.81 8.45
CA GLN A 405 -39.40 29.07 7.35
C GLN A 405 -38.39 28.61 6.28
N ILE A 406 -37.42 29.46 5.91
CA ILE A 406 -36.38 29.13 4.93
C ILE A 406 -35.44 28.07 5.51
N ILE A 407 -35.04 28.23 6.77
CA ILE A 407 -34.19 27.27 7.49
C ILE A 407 -34.89 25.91 7.55
N THR A 408 -36.17 25.88 7.94
CA THR A 408 -36.96 24.65 8.05
C THR A 408 -37.12 23.95 6.70
N LYS A 409 -37.38 24.71 5.62
CA LYS A 409 -37.50 24.15 4.27
C LYS A 409 -36.19 23.51 3.82
N LYS A 410 -35.07 24.22 3.94
CA LYS A 410 -33.75 23.70 3.55
C LYS A 410 -33.34 22.49 4.39
N LYS A 411 -33.67 22.48 5.69
CA LYS A 411 -33.49 21.30 6.56
C LYS A 411 -34.29 20.09 6.06
N ALA A 412 -35.55 20.28 5.67
CA ALA A 412 -36.36 19.22 5.09
C ALA A 412 -35.80 18.72 3.74
N ASP A 413 -35.29 19.61 2.89
CA ASP A 413 -34.64 19.25 1.63
C ASP A 413 -33.38 18.39 1.88
N LEU A 414 -32.55 18.76 2.87
CA LEU A 414 -31.37 17.96 3.26
C LEU A 414 -31.79 16.58 3.78
N GLN A 415 -32.82 16.51 4.62
CA GLN A 415 -33.34 15.25 5.16
C GLN A 415 -33.86 14.34 4.04
N ALA A 416 -34.59 14.88 3.06
CA ALA A 416 -35.06 14.10 1.91
C ALA A 416 -33.92 13.56 1.05
N ILE A 417 -32.82 14.32 0.91
CA ILE A 417 -31.61 13.85 0.22
C ILE A 417 -30.93 12.74 1.03
N MET A 418 -30.85 12.88 2.35
CA MET A 418 -30.29 11.84 3.23
C MET A 418 -31.09 10.54 3.12
N GLU A 419 -32.43 10.61 3.21
CA GLU A 419 -33.32 9.44 3.06
C GLU A 419 -33.19 8.76 1.68
N LYS A 420 -32.98 9.56 0.63
CA LYS A 420 -32.72 9.04 -0.72
C LYS A 420 -31.36 8.33 -0.79
N ASP A 421 -30.31 8.93 -0.26
CA ASP A 421 -28.97 8.35 -0.28
C ASP A 421 -28.85 7.11 0.62
N THR A 422 -29.56 7.06 1.76
CA THR A 422 -29.67 5.84 2.58
C THR A 422 -30.39 4.73 1.83
N THR A 423 -31.49 5.04 1.13
CA THR A 423 -32.22 4.05 0.32
C THR A 423 -31.33 3.50 -0.82
N ALA A 424 -30.59 4.36 -1.51
CA ALA A 424 -29.66 3.96 -2.56
C ALA A 424 -28.51 3.09 -2.02
N LEU A 425 -28.01 3.37 -0.81
CA LEU A 425 -27.01 2.52 -0.16
C LEU A 425 -27.59 1.16 0.26
N LEU A 426 -28.84 1.10 0.73
CA LEU A 426 -29.51 -0.16 1.03
C LEU A 426 -29.68 -1.03 -0.23
N GLU A 427 -30.08 -0.43 -1.34
CA GLU A 427 -30.18 -1.11 -2.63
C GLU A 427 -28.82 -1.64 -3.09
N LYS A 428 -27.79 -0.78 -3.09
CA LYS A 428 -26.42 -1.19 -3.41
C LYS A 428 -25.91 -2.32 -2.51
N ARG A 429 -26.20 -2.26 -1.21
CA ARG A 429 -25.85 -3.34 -0.28
C ARG A 429 -26.48 -4.66 -0.71
N SER A 430 -27.76 -4.65 -1.06
CA SER A 430 -28.47 -5.84 -1.54
C SER A 430 -27.82 -6.39 -2.82
N GLU A 431 -27.51 -5.52 -3.77
CA GLU A 431 -26.83 -5.91 -5.02
C GLU A 431 -25.43 -6.51 -4.77
N ASP A 432 -24.65 -5.90 -3.88
CA ASP A 432 -23.29 -6.37 -3.55
C ASP A 432 -23.34 -7.73 -2.82
N VAL A 433 -24.33 -7.94 -1.95
CA VAL A 433 -24.63 -9.23 -1.33
C VAL A 433 -25.00 -10.29 -2.36
N ASP A 434 -25.88 -9.97 -3.32
CA ASP A 434 -26.31 -10.92 -4.35
C ASP A 434 -25.17 -11.27 -5.32
N LYS A 435 -24.31 -10.30 -5.66
CA LYS A 435 -23.07 -10.56 -6.42
C LYS A 435 -22.12 -11.48 -5.66
N LEU A 436 -21.90 -11.24 -4.36
CA LEU A 436 -21.06 -12.09 -3.52
C LEU A 436 -21.60 -13.53 -3.49
N ARG A 437 -22.92 -13.71 -3.31
CA ARG A 437 -23.57 -15.03 -3.38
C ARG A 437 -23.34 -15.72 -4.72
N HIS A 438 -23.45 -14.97 -5.82
CA HIS A 438 -23.23 -15.50 -7.16
C HIS A 438 -21.78 -15.93 -7.38
N GLU A 439 -20.81 -15.13 -6.93
CA GLU A 439 -19.38 -15.45 -7.02
C GLU A 439 -19.00 -16.67 -6.18
N ILE A 440 -19.52 -16.78 -4.95
CA ILE A 440 -19.35 -17.97 -4.11
C ILE A 440 -19.92 -19.20 -4.84
N SER A 441 -21.15 -19.14 -5.32
CA SER A 441 -21.79 -20.25 -6.03
C SER A 441 -21.03 -20.65 -7.29
N LYS A 442 -20.46 -19.69 -8.02
CA LYS A 442 -19.62 -19.97 -9.19
C LYS A 442 -18.32 -20.68 -8.80
N LEU A 443 -17.65 -20.24 -7.74
CA LEU A 443 -16.44 -20.89 -7.23
C LEU A 443 -16.72 -22.31 -6.73
N GLU A 444 -17.87 -22.54 -6.09
CA GLU A 444 -18.32 -23.88 -5.71
C GLU A 444 -18.51 -24.79 -6.93
N GLN A 445 -19.16 -24.29 -7.98
CA GLN A 445 -19.33 -25.04 -9.24
C GLN A 445 -17.99 -25.37 -9.91
N GLU A 446 -17.05 -24.40 -9.92
CA GLU A 446 -15.71 -24.61 -10.45
C GLU A 446 -14.92 -25.64 -9.63
N LEU A 447 -15.04 -25.63 -8.29
CA LEU A 447 -14.44 -26.63 -7.41
C LEU A 447 -15.00 -28.03 -7.69
N ILE A 448 -16.32 -28.17 -7.76
CA ILE A 448 -16.98 -29.46 -8.06
C ILE A 448 -16.56 -29.98 -9.44
N GLN A 449 -16.49 -29.10 -10.45
CA GLN A 449 -16.08 -29.48 -11.79
C GLN A 449 -14.58 -29.87 -11.85
N ASN A 450 -13.71 -29.16 -11.13
CA ASN A 450 -12.30 -29.51 -11.03
C ASN A 450 -12.10 -30.85 -10.31
N GLU A 451 -12.83 -31.11 -9.23
CA GLU A 451 -12.78 -32.41 -8.54
C GLU A 451 -13.26 -33.54 -9.46
N LYS A 452 -14.36 -33.33 -10.18
CA LYS A 452 -14.87 -34.30 -11.16
C LYS A 452 -13.84 -34.60 -12.25
N THR A 453 -13.26 -33.57 -12.86
CA THR A 453 -12.25 -33.75 -13.93
C THR A 453 -10.95 -34.38 -13.39
N PHE A 454 -10.58 -34.10 -12.14
CA PHE A 454 -9.46 -34.76 -11.48
C PHE A 454 -9.74 -36.25 -11.28
N ASN A 455 -10.91 -36.62 -10.74
CA ASN A 455 -11.32 -38.01 -10.56
C ASN A 455 -11.39 -38.77 -11.89
N GLU A 456 -11.95 -38.17 -12.95
CA GLU A 456 -11.96 -38.75 -14.29
C GLU A 456 -10.54 -39.01 -14.84
N ARG A 457 -9.60 -38.07 -14.63
CA ARG A 457 -8.19 -38.25 -15.02
C ARG A 457 -7.50 -39.32 -14.19
N LEU A 458 -7.79 -39.39 -12.90
CA LEU A 458 -7.25 -40.40 -12.00
C LEU A 458 -7.73 -41.80 -12.42
N ASP A 459 -9.03 -41.96 -12.67
CA ASP A 459 -9.61 -43.22 -13.12
C ASP A 459 -9.03 -43.65 -14.47
N LEU A 460 -8.86 -42.73 -15.42
CA LEU A 460 -8.18 -43.01 -16.70
C LEU A 460 -6.73 -43.47 -16.50
N ALA A 461 -5.97 -42.80 -15.63
CA ALA A 461 -4.59 -43.16 -15.35
C ALA A 461 -4.48 -44.52 -14.63
N VAL A 462 -5.38 -44.80 -13.69
CA VAL A 462 -5.47 -46.09 -13.00
C VAL A 462 -5.83 -47.19 -14.01
N ASN A 463 -6.85 -46.99 -14.85
CA ASN A 463 -7.24 -47.96 -15.87
C ASN A 463 -6.12 -48.23 -16.90
N GLN A 464 -5.39 -47.20 -17.33
CA GLN A 464 -4.21 -47.37 -18.19
C GLN A 464 -3.14 -48.22 -17.49
N LYS A 465 -2.84 -47.94 -16.22
CA LYS A 465 -1.87 -48.73 -15.46
C LYS A 465 -2.32 -50.18 -15.27
N VAL A 466 -3.60 -50.42 -14.99
CA VAL A 466 -4.16 -51.77 -14.86
C VAL A 466 -4.02 -52.51 -16.20
N SER A 467 -4.41 -51.88 -17.32
CA SER A 467 -4.27 -52.45 -18.66
C SER A 467 -2.81 -52.75 -19.03
N ASP A 468 -1.88 -51.85 -18.71
CA ASP A 468 -0.44 -52.08 -18.91
C ASP A 468 0.06 -53.30 -18.10
N TYR A 469 -0.41 -53.47 -16.86
CA TYR A 469 -0.08 -54.63 -16.04
C TYR A 469 -0.67 -55.92 -16.59
N GLU A 470 -1.93 -55.91 -17.02
CA GLU A 470 -2.59 -57.07 -17.66
C GLU A 470 -1.88 -57.48 -18.96
N LEU A 471 -1.50 -56.52 -19.80
CA LEU A 471 -0.74 -56.78 -21.02
C LEU A 471 0.63 -57.40 -20.70
N LYS A 472 1.31 -56.88 -19.68
CA LYS A 472 2.61 -57.41 -19.24
C LYS A 472 2.48 -58.82 -18.67
N ASP A 473 1.42 -59.10 -17.92
CA ASP A 473 1.14 -60.43 -17.36
C ASP A 473 0.83 -61.45 -18.48
N SER A 474 0.06 -61.03 -19.48
CA SER A 474 -0.19 -61.82 -20.70
C SER A 474 1.11 -62.12 -21.46
N GLN A 475 1.96 -61.11 -21.68
CA GLN A 475 3.27 -61.29 -22.32
C GLN A 475 4.19 -62.25 -21.53
N MET A 476 4.22 -62.13 -20.20
CA MET A 476 4.97 -63.06 -19.35
C MET A 476 4.41 -64.48 -19.44
N THR A 477 3.09 -64.63 -19.50
CA THR A 477 2.44 -65.93 -19.63
C THR A 477 2.78 -66.60 -20.96
N ASP A 478 2.77 -65.85 -22.06
CA ASP A 478 3.19 -66.31 -23.38
C ASP A 478 4.68 -66.71 -23.40
N GLU A 479 5.55 -65.92 -22.78
CA GLU A 479 6.98 -66.24 -22.65
C GLU A 479 7.21 -67.52 -21.82
N ILE A 480 6.49 -67.68 -20.71
CA ILE A 480 6.52 -68.90 -19.90
C ILE A 480 6.06 -70.10 -20.73
N HIS A 481 4.99 -69.95 -21.52
CA HIS A 481 4.51 -71.03 -22.39
C HIS A 481 5.56 -71.39 -23.45
N TRP A 482 6.16 -70.39 -24.11
CA TRP A 482 7.22 -70.61 -25.08
C TRP A 482 8.43 -71.32 -24.46
N LEU A 483 8.89 -70.89 -23.28
CA LEU A 483 9.99 -71.53 -22.56
C LEU A 483 9.67 -72.99 -22.20
N ARG A 484 8.42 -73.30 -21.84
CA ARG A 484 7.99 -74.69 -21.58
C ARG A 484 8.07 -75.55 -22.85
N VAL A 485 7.59 -75.03 -23.98
CA VAL A 485 7.65 -75.75 -25.27
C VAL A 485 9.10 -76.00 -25.69
N GLU A 486 9.97 -75.00 -25.57
CA GLU A 486 11.39 -75.16 -25.93
C GLU A 486 12.10 -76.16 -25.02
N LEU A 487 11.76 -76.18 -23.72
CA LEU A 487 12.28 -77.17 -22.77
C LEU A 487 11.82 -78.59 -23.12
N GLU A 488 10.55 -78.79 -23.51
CA GLU A 488 10.07 -80.09 -23.98
C GLU A 488 10.77 -80.54 -25.27
N LYS A 489 10.96 -79.63 -26.21
CA LYS A 489 11.67 -79.90 -27.46
C LYS A 489 13.11 -80.32 -27.18
N ALA A 490 13.83 -79.57 -26.34
CA ALA A 490 15.18 -79.91 -25.92
C ALA A 490 15.24 -81.28 -25.21
N LYS A 491 14.25 -81.62 -24.38
CA LYS A 491 14.14 -82.95 -23.77
C LYS A 491 13.99 -84.06 -24.81
N ARG A 492 13.10 -83.90 -25.80
CA ARG A 492 12.92 -84.88 -26.88
C ARG A 492 14.20 -85.06 -27.70
N GLU A 493 14.83 -83.97 -28.10
CA GLU A 493 16.08 -84.01 -28.86
C GLU A 493 17.21 -84.71 -28.08
N ASN A 494 17.23 -84.56 -26.75
CA ASN A 494 18.19 -85.23 -25.89
C ASN A 494 17.88 -86.74 -25.76
N VAL A 495 16.60 -87.13 -25.70
CA VAL A 495 16.18 -88.53 -25.77
C VAL A 495 16.60 -89.16 -27.11
N ASP A 496 16.34 -88.48 -28.23
CA ASP A 496 16.71 -88.97 -29.56
C ASP A 496 18.23 -89.12 -29.71
N LYS A 497 19.01 -88.15 -29.20
CA LYS A 497 20.48 -88.23 -29.16
C LYS A 497 20.96 -89.41 -28.31
N ASN A 498 20.36 -89.64 -27.15
CA ASN A 498 20.72 -90.77 -26.29
C ASN A 498 20.41 -92.11 -26.95
N GLU A 499 19.30 -92.22 -27.68
CA GLU A 499 18.95 -93.43 -28.41
C GLU A 499 19.91 -93.67 -29.60
N ALA A 500 20.30 -92.60 -30.31
CA ALA A 500 21.33 -92.66 -31.34
C ALA A 500 22.72 -93.05 -30.79
N ILE A 501 23.05 -92.64 -29.55
CA ILE A 501 24.27 -93.09 -28.87
C ILE A 501 24.18 -94.59 -28.58
N ARG A 502 23.07 -95.09 -28.02
CA ARG A 502 22.90 -96.53 -27.74
C ARG A 502 22.98 -97.39 -28.99
N SER A 503 22.39 -96.96 -30.10
CA SER A 503 22.43 -97.72 -31.35
C SER A 503 23.85 -97.83 -31.91
N LYS A 504 24.62 -96.73 -31.91
CA LYS A 504 26.04 -96.74 -32.27
C LYS A 504 26.90 -97.59 -31.33
N GLU A 505 26.56 -97.62 -30.05
CA GLU A 505 27.27 -98.43 -29.06
C GLU A 505 27.05 -99.94 -29.30
N MET A 506 25.82 -100.34 -29.66
CA MET A 506 25.53 -101.71 -30.11
C MET A 506 26.26 -102.07 -31.42
N GLU A 507 26.32 -101.15 -32.38
CA GLU A 507 27.06 -101.35 -33.63
C GLU A 507 28.56 -101.55 -33.39
N LEU A 508 29.16 -100.75 -32.49
CA LEU A 508 30.55 -100.92 -32.06
C LEU A 508 30.79 -102.26 -31.36
N GLN A 509 29.87 -102.72 -30.51
CA GLN A 509 29.96 -104.05 -29.89
C GLN A 509 29.91 -105.17 -30.94
N ASN A 510 29.02 -105.06 -31.92
CA ASN A 510 28.93 -106.05 -33.01
C ASN A 510 30.21 -106.06 -33.85
N ASN A 511 30.73 -104.89 -34.21
CA ASN A 511 31.99 -104.76 -34.94
C ASN A 511 33.19 -105.31 -34.14
N ARG A 512 33.24 -105.12 -32.82
CA ARG A 512 34.22 -105.78 -31.95
C ARG A 512 34.09 -107.29 -31.99
N GLY A 513 32.88 -107.82 -31.89
CA GLY A 513 32.64 -109.27 -32.01
C GLY A 513 33.02 -109.84 -33.37
N GLN A 514 32.87 -109.07 -34.46
CA GLN A 514 33.34 -109.46 -35.79
C GLN A 514 34.86 -109.44 -35.90
N LEU A 515 35.53 -108.43 -35.34
CA LEU A 515 36.99 -108.37 -35.27
C LEU A 515 37.58 -109.54 -34.47
N ASP A 516 36.97 -109.91 -33.35
CA ASP A 516 37.41 -111.07 -32.56
C ASP A 516 37.28 -112.38 -33.35
N ARG A 517 36.19 -112.56 -34.11
CA ARG A 517 36.02 -113.71 -35.01
C ARG A 517 37.04 -113.73 -36.14
N LEU A 518 37.33 -112.58 -36.74
CA LEU A 518 38.35 -112.44 -37.77
C LEU A 518 39.76 -112.74 -37.23
N ASN A 519 40.09 -112.26 -36.03
CA ASN A 519 41.34 -112.59 -35.36
C ASN A 519 41.45 -114.08 -35.07
N GLN A 520 40.38 -114.72 -34.61
CA GLN A 520 40.35 -116.16 -34.36
C GLN A 520 40.54 -116.97 -35.66
N GLN A 521 39.92 -116.53 -36.77
CA GLN A 521 40.14 -117.12 -38.09
C GLN A 521 41.58 -116.92 -38.59
N LEU A 522 42.17 -115.74 -38.36
CA LEU A 522 43.56 -115.46 -38.71
C LEU A 522 44.51 -116.36 -37.91
N GLU A 523 44.24 -116.57 -36.62
CA GLU A 523 45.04 -117.43 -35.76
C GLU A 523 44.96 -118.92 -36.20
N GLN A 524 43.76 -119.39 -36.57
CA GLN A 524 43.58 -120.72 -37.19
C GLN A 524 44.27 -120.85 -38.56
N SER A 525 44.23 -119.80 -39.38
CA SER A 525 44.94 -119.75 -40.66
C SER A 525 46.47 -119.78 -40.46
N ASN A 526 46.99 -119.10 -39.44
CA ASN A 526 48.40 -119.15 -39.10
C ASN A 526 48.82 -120.55 -38.61
N GLN A 527 48.01 -121.20 -37.77
CA GLN A 527 48.29 -122.58 -37.35
C GLN A 527 48.28 -123.57 -38.52
N THR A 528 47.34 -123.44 -39.45
CA THR A 528 47.28 -124.27 -40.67
C THR A 528 48.44 -123.99 -41.62
N SER A 529 48.83 -122.72 -41.79
CA SER A 529 50.04 -122.30 -42.51
C SER A 529 51.32 -122.93 -41.92
N LEU A 530 51.46 -122.94 -40.58
CA LEU A 530 52.58 -123.59 -39.90
C LEU A 530 52.61 -125.11 -40.11
N THR A 531 51.45 -125.76 -40.16
CA THR A 531 51.38 -127.20 -40.46
C THR A 531 51.69 -127.50 -41.93
N ILE A 532 51.22 -126.67 -42.87
CA ILE A 532 51.52 -126.81 -44.30
C ILE A 532 53.02 -126.56 -44.56
N SER A 533 53.60 -125.53 -43.95
CA SER A 533 55.03 -125.23 -44.08
C SER A 533 55.92 -126.31 -43.46
N ALA A 534 55.54 -126.89 -42.32
CA ALA A 534 56.21 -128.06 -41.75
C ALA A 534 56.19 -129.25 -42.72
N ARG A 535 55.03 -129.53 -43.32
CA ARG A 535 54.86 -130.60 -44.32
C ARG A 535 55.63 -130.32 -45.62
N ALA A 536 55.72 -129.06 -46.03
CA ALA A 536 56.50 -128.64 -47.20
C ALA A 536 58.02 -128.74 -46.97
N LEU A 537 58.50 -128.48 -45.74
CA LEU A 537 59.89 -128.69 -45.34
C LEU A 537 60.27 -130.18 -45.39
N GLU A 538 59.36 -131.04 -44.94
CA GLU A 538 59.52 -132.50 -44.96
C GLU A 538 59.58 -133.04 -46.40
N ILE A 539 58.69 -132.58 -47.27
CA ILE A 539 58.68 -132.91 -48.71
C ILE A 539 59.94 -132.37 -49.41
N LYS A 540 60.41 -131.17 -49.03
CA LYS A 540 61.64 -130.58 -49.58
C LYS A 540 62.89 -131.36 -49.16
N GLN A 541 62.93 -131.90 -47.94
CA GLN A 541 64.03 -132.76 -47.48
C GLN A 541 64.03 -134.14 -48.16
N GLN A 542 62.87 -134.71 -48.50
CA GLN A 542 62.80 -135.97 -49.28
C GLN A 542 63.09 -135.79 -50.77
N ALA A 543 62.75 -134.64 -51.36
CA ALA A 543 62.97 -134.39 -52.78
C ALA A 543 64.41 -134.01 -53.15
N LEU A 544 65.26 -133.66 -52.17
CA LEU A 544 66.65 -133.22 -52.40
C LEU A 544 67.68 -134.37 -52.41
N SER A 545 67.26 -135.63 -52.29
CA SER A 545 68.13 -136.82 -52.49
C SER A 545 67.98 -137.49 -53.87
N PHE A 546 67.18 -136.93 -54.79
CA PHE A 546 67.06 -137.39 -56.18
C PHE A 546 66.96 -136.20 -57.15
N ALA A 547 67.93 -136.10 -58.07
CA ALA A 547 67.95 -135.29 -59.30
C ALA A 547 68.29 -133.78 -59.24
N ASN A 548 69.58 -133.50 -59.50
CA ASN A 548 70.17 -132.90 -60.72
C ASN A 548 69.41 -131.84 -61.55
N HIS A 549 70.17 -130.80 -61.95
CA HIS A 549 69.96 -129.81 -63.02
C HIS A 549 68.79 -128.81 -62.94
N ASN A 550 69.08 -127.56 -62.53
CA ASN A 550 69.11 -126.35 -63.39
C ASN A 550 69.07 -125.06 -62.55
N SER A 551 70.15 -124.28 -62.66
CA SER A 551 70.31 -122.88 -62.28
C SER A 551 70.12 -122.03 -63.55
N ASN A 552 69.53 -120.84 -63.63
CA ASN A 552 69.40 -119.71 -62.70
C ASN A 552 68.25 -118.81 -63.26
N ASN A 553 67.35 -118.27 -62.43
CA ASN A 553 67.40 -116.94 -61.80
C ASN A 553 67.36 -115.77 -62.82
N THR A 554 66.56 -114.70 -62.68
CA THR A 554 66.21 -113.89 -61.49
C THR A 554 65.11 -112.88 -61.91
N GLN A 555 63.95 -112.79 -61.23
CA GLN A 555 63.50 -111.67 -60.34
C GLN A 555 62.90 -110.40 -61.02
N PRO A 556 62.17 -109.50 -60.31
CA PRO A 556 60.92 -109.70 -59.54
C PRO A 556 59.89 -108.53 -59.68
N SER A 557 58.81 -108.64 -58.91
CA SER A 557 57.61 -107.81 -58.71
C SER A 557 57.77 -106.34 -58.28
N GLU A 558 56.78 -105.51 -58.65
CA GLU A 558 56.38 -104.29 -57.90
C GLU A 558 54.88 -104.00 -58.08
N ILE A 559 54.09 -104.07 -57.00
CA ILE A 559 52.73 -103.49 -56.88
C ILE A 559 52.56 -102.93 -55.45
N VAL A 560 51.91 -101.78 -55.40
CA VAL A 560 51.17 -101.13 -54.30
C VAL A 560 51.93 -100.08 -53.47
N SER A 561 51.47 -98.84 -53.63
CA SER A 561 51.27 -97.88 -52.53
C SER A 561 49.82 -97.38 -52.65
N PRO A 562 49.12 -97.14 -51.53
CA PRO A 562 49.00 -95.74 -51.12
C PRO A 562 49.04 -95.52 -49.61
N GLN A 563 49.46 -94.30 -49.24
CA GLN A 563 49.23 -93.67 -47.96
C GLN A 563 48.70 -92.25 -48.20
N ASN A 564 47.93 -91.76 -47.21
CA ASN A 564 47.38 -90.42 -46.97
C ASN A 564 45.97 -90.18 -47.52
N ILE A 565 44.93 -90.22 -46.68
CA ILE A 565 44.53 -89.29 -45.59
C ILE A 565 44.01 -87.95 -46.16
N ASP A 566 42.70 -87.81 -45.99
CA ASP A 566 41.83 -86.64 -46.02
C ASP A 566 42.48 -85.25 -45.88
N ILE A 567 42.15 -84.37 -46.82
CA ILE A 567 41.86 -82.97 -46.53
C ILE A 567 40.58 -82.59 -47.29
N ASN A 568 39.51 -82.43 -46.52
CA ASN A 568 38.23 -81.90 -46.95
C ASN A 568 38.37 -80.48 -47.53
N ASN A 569 37.62 -80.29 -48.63
CA ASN A 569 37.17 -79.04 -49.24
C ASN A 569 37.13 -77.81 -48.31
N LEU A 570 38.19 -77.00 -48.40
CA LEU A 570 38.20 -75.53 -48.47
C LEU A 570 38.14 -75.19 -49.97
N LEU A 571 37.43 -74.23 -50.55
CA LEU A 571 36.64 -73.04 -50.22
C LEU A 571 35.55 -72.99 -51.33
N GLY A 572 34.42 -72.30 -51.27
CA GLY A 572 33.91 -71.27 -50.40
C GLY A 572 32.72 -70.65 -51.14
N GLU A 573 31.71 -70.25 -50.39
CA GLU A 573 30.77 -69.21 -50.82
C GLU A 573 30.30 -68.51 -49.55
N ASP A 574 31.07 -67.48 -49.19
CA ASP A 574 30.60 -66.33 -48.45
C ASP A 574 29.39 -65.73 -49.19
N ALA A 575 28.29 -65.45 -48.48
CA ALA A 575 27.45 -64.26 -48.74
C ALA A 575 26.22 -64.09 -47.85
N ASP A 576 25.77 -65.05 -47.02
CA ASP A 576 24.46 -64.92 -46.34
C ASP A 576 24.51 -64.74 -44.80
N LYS A 577 25.68 -64.54 -44.20
CA LYS A 577 25.82 -64.33 -42.74
C LYS A 577 26.14 -62.90 -42.28
N ALA A 578 26.07 -61.89 -43.16
CA ALA A 578 26.49 -60.52 -42.83
C ALA A 578 25.44 -59.42 -43.07
N LYS A 579 24.13 -59.72 -43.04
CA LYS A 579 23.06 -58.70 -43.04
C LYS A 579 21.90 -59.08 -42.12
N ARG A 580 22.12 -59.06 -40.79
CA ARG A 580 21.05 -58.98 -39.77
C ARG A 580 21.59 -58.75 -38.35
N TYR A 581 22.60 -57.89 -38.18
CA TYR A 581 23.05 -57.46 -36.85
C TYR A 581 23.50 -56.00 -36.87
N GLU A 582 22.59 -55.09 -37.19
CA GLU A 582 22.70 -53.69 -36.78
C GLU A 582 21.32 -53.14 -36.46
N ARG A 583 20.97 -53.16 -35.17
CA ARG A 583 20.30 -52.07 -34.44
C ARG A 583 19.98 -52.55 -33.04
N ARG A 584 20.75 -52.02 -32.09
CA ARG A 584 20.45 -51.69 -30.69
C ARG A 584 21.70 -51.92 -29.85
N LYS A 585 22.65 -50.98 -29.98
CA LYS A 585 23.58 -50.69 -28.89
C LYS A 585 22.76 -50.18 -27.72
N LYS A 586 22.79 -50.93 -26.62
CA LYS A 586 22.35 -50.51 -25.30
C LYS A 586 23.29 -49.43 -24.78
N PRO A 587 22.80 -48.31 -24.23
CA PRO A 587 23.46 -47.65 -23.12
C PRO A 587 23.09 -48.38 -21.83
N THR A 588 24.12 -48.97 -21.23
CA THR A 588 24.39 -49.04 -19.79
C THR A 588 23.26 -48.66 -18.82
N PHE A 589 22.74 -49.69 -18.14
CA PHE A 589 22.28 -49.63 -16.76
C PHE A 589 23.42 -49.05 -15.88
N PHE A 590 23.37 -47.77 -15.51
CA PHE A 590 23.91 -47.18 -14.27
C PHE A 590 23.80 -45.65 -14.35
N THR A 591 22.58 -45.11 -14.22
CA THR A 591 22.34 -43.70 -13.81
C THR A 591 20.93 -43.45 -13.26
N TRP A 592 20.14 -44.50 -12.98
CA TRP A 592 18.78 -44.35 -12.44
C TRP A 592 18.68 -44.57 -10.91
N LEU A 593 19.79 -44.81 -10.22
CA LEU A 593 19.83 -44.86 -8.74
C LEU A 593 20.42 -43.60 -8.08
N GLY A 594 20.65 -42.52 -8.84
CA GLY A 594 21.23 -41.26 -8.33
C GLY A 594 20.30 -40.04 -8.36
N GLY A 595 19.04 -40.20 -8.75
CA GLY A 595 18.10 -39.09 -8.99
C GLY A 595 16.86 -39.08 -8.08
N LEU A 596 16.85 -39.85 -6.98
CA LEU A 596 15.70 -40.01 -6.10
C LEU A 596 15.94 -39.48 -4.68
N LEU A 597 16.84 -38.50 -4.53
CA LEU A 597 17.14 -37.88 -3.23
C LEU A 597 17.36 -36.35 -3.28
N PHE A 598 16.87 -35.61 -4.29
CA PHE A 598 17.03 -34.15 -4.32
C PHE A 598 15.88 -33.32 -4.94
N CYS A 599 14.62 -33.76 -4.85
CA CYS A 599 13.45 -32.90 -5.17
C CYS A 599 12.39 -32.95 -4.05
N ALA A 600 12.82 -32.63 -2.84
CA ALA A 600 11.93 -32.25 -1.75
C ALA A 600 12.60 -31.13 -0.94
N VAL A 601 12.62 -29.91 -1.47
CA VAL A 601 12.79 -28.63 -0.74
C VAL A 601 12.36 -27.48 -1.69
N LEU A 602 11.26 -26.79 -1.30
CA LEU A 602 10.82 -25.41 -1.62
C LEU A 602 10.28 -25.11 -3.05
N GLY A 603 9.15 -24.43 -3.24
CA GLY A 603 8.33 -23.71 -2.27
C GLY A 603 6.97 -23.27 -2.81
N THR A 604 6.05 -23.17 -1.87
CA THR A 604 4.80 -22.41 -1.92
C THR A 604 5.09 -20.94 -2.18
N GLY A 605 4.55 -20.40 -3.26
CA GLY A 605 4.69 -19.01 -3.65
C GLY A 605 3.68 -18.68 -4.74
N THR A 606 2.40 -18.63 -4.37
CA THR A 606 1.34 -18.09 -5.22
C THR A 606 1.60 -16.60 -5.46
N LEU A 607 2.06 -16.27 -6.66
CA LEU A 607 2.03 -14.92 -7.23
C LEU A 607 1.01 -14.92 -8.36
N PHE A 608 -0.15 -14.34 -8.09
CA PHE A 608 -1.08 -13.89 -9.13
C PHE A 608 -0.53 -12.60 -9.73
N GLY A 609 -0.41 -12.58 -11.05
CA GLY A 609 0.06 -11.43 -11.82
C GLY A 609 -0.18 -11.65 -13.30
N SER A 610 -1.36 -11.21 -13.73
CA SER A 610 -1.76 -10.80 -15.09
C SER A 610 -0.78 -11.06 -16.25
N HIS A 611 -1.19 -11.91 -17.19
CA HIS A 611 -1.02 -11.62 -18.61
C HIS A 611 -2.26 -12.10 -19.37
N VAL A 612 -3.15 -11.15 -19.64
CA VAL A 612 -4.15 -11.24 -20.71
C VAL A 612 -3.37 -11.12 -22.01
N ALA A 613 -3.31 -12.21 -22.77
CA ALA A 613 -2.93 -12.20 -24.17
C ALA A 613 -4.14 -12.69 -24.96
N ASN A 614 -4.80 -11.74 -25.63
CA ASN A 614 -5.82 -12.02 -26.65
C ASN A 614 -5.18 -12.85 -27.76
N ALA A 615 -5.69 -14.05 -27.97
CA ALA A 615 -5.53 -14.81 -29.20
C ALA A 615 -6.94 -15.22 -29.65
N ASP A 616 -7.55 -14.36 -30.46
CA ASP A 616 -8.76 -14.69 -31.20
C ASP A 616 -8.39 -15.69 -32.30
N GLU A 617 -8.77 -16.95 -32.10
CA GLU A 617 -8.86 -17.96 -33.16
C GLU A 617 -10.16 -17.72 -33.95
N GLN A 618 -10.07 -17.05 -35.10
CA GLN A 618 -11.12 -17.11 -36.11
C GLN A 618 -10.82 -18.22 -37.10
N HIS A 619 -11.59 -19.30 -37.00
CA HIS A 619 -11.72 -20.34 -38.02
C HIS A 619 -12.40 -19.77 -39.27
N THR A 620 -11.68 -19.84 -40.40
CA THR A 620 -12.23 -19.73 -41.74
C THR A 620 -13.02 -20.99 -42.11
N ASN A 621 -14.23 -20.84 -42.64
CA ASN A 621 -14.68 -21.53 -43.85
C ASN A 621 -15.84 -20.77 -44.51
N THR A 622 -15.50 -20.23 -45.69
CA THR A 622 -16.28 -19.99 -46.92
C THR A 622 -17.79 -20.22 -46.90
N ASP A 623 -18.55 -19.22 -47.39
CA ASP A 623 -19.10 -19.29 -48.75
C ASP A 623 -19.50 -17.92 -49.32
N GLN A 624 -19.50 -17.88 -50.65
CA GLN A 624 -19.55 -16.76 -51.57
C GLN A 624 -20.88 -15.98 -51.54
N GLU A 625 -20.84 -14.66 -51.78
CA GLU A 625 -21.43 -14.06 -52.98
C GLU A 625 -21.14 -12.55 -53.10
N THR A 626 -20.99 -12.14 -54.35
CA THR A 626 -20.62 -10.86 -54.92
C THR A 626 -21.63 -9.73 -54.66
N HIS A 627 -21.16 -8.49 -54.44
CA HIS A 627 -21.51 -7.34 -55.30
C HIS A 627 -20.73 -6.07 -54.93
N THR A 628 -20.02 -5.55 -55.92
CA THR A 628 -19.52 -4.17 -56.09
C THR A 628 -20.65 -3.14 -56.01
N GLU A 629 -20.43 -2.02 -55.32
CA GLU A 629 -20.67 -0.68 -55.88
C GLU A 629 -19.98 0.44 -55.09
N GLN A 630 -19.38 1.36 -55.83
CA GLN A 630 -18.73 2.60 -55.42
C GLN A 630 -19.76 3.64 -54.95
N SER A 631 -19.33 4.60 -54.12
CA SER A 631 -19.34 6.05 -54.47
C SER A 631 -19.55 6.96 -53.25
N ASP A 632 -18.58 7.85 -53.07
CA ASP A 632 -18.64 9.23 -52.57
C ASP A 632 -19.99 9.81 -52.10
N LYS A 633 -19.97 10.49 -50.94
CA LYS A 633 -20.03 11.96 -50.86
C LYS A 633 -20.04 12.52 -49.43
N ASN A 634 -19.08 13.41 -49.19
CA ASN A 634 -19.23 14.79 -48.69
C ASN A 634 -20.02 15.12 -47.41
N LYS A 635 -19.27 15.75 -46.49
CA LYS A 635 -19.45 17.11 -45.93
C LYS A 635 -20.80 17.51 -45.29
N ALA A 636 -20.67 17.92 -44.03
CA ALA A 636 -20.91 19.26 -43.48
C ALA A 636 -21.93 19.36 -42.33
N SER A 637 -21.50 20.17 -41.35
CA SER A 637 -22.30 21.01 -40.44
C SER A 637 -23.34 20.34 -39.53
N ASN A 638 -23.01 20.25 -38.24
CA ASN A 638 -23.44 21.27 -37.27
C ASN A 638 -22.50 21.28 -36.06
#